data_AF-A0A7X0LQH0-F1
#
_entry.id   AF-A0A7X0LQH0-F1
#
_cell.length_a   1.000
_cell.length_b   1.000
_cell.length_c   1.000
_cell.angle_alpha   90.00
_cell.angle_beta   90.00
_cell.angle_gamma   90.00
#
_symmetry.space_group_name_H-M   'P 1'
#
loop_
_entity.id
_entity.type
_entity.pdbx_description
1 polymer ?
#
loop_
_entity_poly.entity_id
_entity_poly.type
_entity_poly.pdbx_seq_one_letter_code
_entity_poly.pdbx_strand_id
1 'polypeptide(L)'
;MSEPAIGAVVFDVLGTLVDEPAGIRAGIRELAPALDAPQVEQLLSLWQQHIDREQRRILAGVRYLAGDSLDLEAARLVAGPLESTTRLP
;
A
#
# COMPACT_ATOMS: atom_id res chain seq x y z
N MET A 1 -5.44 -16.41 35.73
CA MET A 1 -4.60 -16.12 34.56
C MET A 1 -5.54 -15.62 33.48
N SER A 2 -5.41 -14.37 33.04
CA SER A 2 -6.27 -13.81 32.00
C SER A 2 -5.87 -14.39 30.66
N GLU A 3 -6.83 -14.95 29.92
CA GLU A 3 -6.62 -15.36 28.52
C GLU A 3 -6.19 -14.15 27.68
N PRO A 4 -5.23 -14.31 26.75
CA PRO A 4 -4.86 -13.24 25.86
C PRO A 4 -6.04 -12.92 24.92
N ALA A 5 -6.57 -11.70 25.03
CA ALA A 5 -7.55 -11.19 24.07
C ALA A 5 -6.86 -11.03 22.72
N ILE A 6 -7.15 -11.93 21.78
CA ILE A 6 -6.62 -11.83 20.41
C ILE A 6 -7.27 -10.60 19.75
N GLY A 7 -6.47 -9.55 19.53
CA GLY A 7 -6.92 -8.27 18.97
C GLY A 7 -7.05 -8.24 17.44
N ALA A 8 -6.48 -9.22 16.73
CA ALA A 8 -6.60 -9.36 15.28
C ALA A 8 -6.24 -10.78 14.82
N VAL A 9 -6.89 -11.26 13.76
CA VAL A 9 -6.55 -12.51 13.07
C VAL A 9 -6.09 -12.14 11.65
N VAL A 10 -4.83 -12.44 11.33
CA VAL A 10 -4.27 -12.24 9.99
C VAL A 10 -4.36 -13.57 9.24
N PHE A 11 -5.14 -13.58 8.16
CA PHE A 11 -5.22 -14.75 7.28
C PHE A 11 -4.11 -14.67 6.23
N ASP A 12 -3.24 -15.68 6.20
CA ASP A 12 -2.32 -15.91 5.10
C ASP A 12 -3.12 -16.45 3.90
N VAL A 13 -3.24 -15.63 2.85
CA VAL A 13 -3.99 -15.95 1.63
C VAL A 13 -3.11 -16.69 0.60
N LEU A 14 -1.78 -16.64 0.72
CA LEU A 14 -0.85 -17.08 -0.34
C LEU A 14 0.19 -18.13 0.08
N GLY A 15 0.21 -18.58 1.33
CA GLY A 15 1.12 -19.64 1.80
C GLY A 15 2.59 -19.22 1.86
N THR A 16 2.85 -17.91 1.73
CA THR A 16 4.16 -17.29 1.89
C THR A 16 3.93 -16.00 2.65
N LEU A 17 4.72 -15.76 3.70
CA LEU A 17 4.86 -14.43 4.27
C LEU A 17 5.40 -13.53 3.16
N VAL A 18 4.51 -12.88 2.42
CA VAL A 18 4.90 -11.99 1.33
C VAL A 18 5.46 -10.73 1.96
N ASP A 19 6.70 -10.40 1.62
CA ASP A 19 7.28 -9.09 1.90
C ASP A 19 6.59 -8.07 0.99
N GLU A 20 5.41 -7.64 1.41
CA GLU A 20 4.58 -6.65 0.72
C GLU A 20 5.37 -5.36 0.44
N PRO A 21 6.17 -4.79 1.38
CA PRO A 21 7.04 -3.66 1.08
C PRO A 21 8.03 -3.91 -0.06
N ALA A 22 8.65 -5.09 -0.12
CA ALA A 22 9.55 -5.44 -1.22
C ALA A 22 8.81 -5.60 -2.55
N GLY A 23 7.63 -6.22 -2.54
CA GLY A 23 6.77 -6.36 -3.72
C GLY A 23 6.32 -5.02 -4.29
N ILE A 24 5.83 -4.10 -3.45
CA ILE A 24 5.41 -2.76 -3.86
C ILE A 24 6.60 -1.97 -4.41
N ARG A 25 7.76 -2.03 -3.74
CA ARG A 25 8.99 -1.37 -4.22
C ARG A 25 9.39 -1.88 -5.61
N ALA A 26 9.31 -3.18 -5.84
CA ALA A 26 9.61 -3.78 -7.13
C ALA A 26 8.63 -3.29 -8.20
N GLY A 27 7.32 -3.27 -7.92
CA GLY A 27 6.30 -2.77 -8.83
C GLY A 27 6.46 -1.29 -9.19
N ILE A 28 6.80 -0.43 -8.21
CA ILE A 28 7.09 0.99 -8.46
C ILE A 28 8.27 1.16 -9.41
N ARG A 29 9.36 0.39 -9.21
CA ARG A 29 10.55 0.46 -10.08
C ARG A 29 10.28 -0.05 -11.50
N GLU A 30 9.46 -1.08 -11.63
CA GLU A 30 9.07 -1.62 -12.94
C GLU A 30 8.25 -0.60 -13.75
N LEU A 31 7.29 0.08 -13.09
CA LEU A 31 6.43 1.07 -13.74
C LEU A 31 7.13 2.42 -13.98
N ALA A 32 8.10 2.78 -13.14
CA ALA A 32 8.79 4.06 -13.19
C ALA A 32 10.32 3.89 -13.03
N PRO A 33 11.01 3.31 -14.02
CA PRO A 33 12.45 3.01 -13.94
C PRO A 33 13.34 4.27 -13.90
N ALA A 34 12.77 5.44 -14.19
CA ALA A 34 13.47 6.72 -14.14
C ALA A 34 13.58 7.33 -12.72
N LEU A 35 12.85 6.77 -11.74
CA LEU A 35 12.91 7.25 -10.36
C LEU A 35 14.19 6.79 -9.67
N ASP A 36 14.79 7.68 -8.90
CA ASP A 36 15.89 7.33 -8.02
C ASP A 36 15.38 6.59 -6.76
N ALA A 37 16.31 5.97 -6.02
CA ALA A 37 15.95 5.20 -4.83
C ALA A 37 15.21 6.03 -3.75
N PRO A 38 15.61 7.28 -3.42
CA PRO A 38 14.85 8.14 -2.53
C PRO A 38 13.40 8.41 -2.97
N GLN A 39 13.19 8.66 -4.26
CA GLN A 39 11.85 8.88 -4.82
C GLN A 39 10.98 7.63 -4.70
N VAL A 40 11.54 6.44 -4.94
CA VAL A 40 10.83 5.17 -4.76
C VAL A 40 10.40 4.96 -3.29
N GLU A 41 11.28 5.23 -2.32
CA GLU A 41 10.94 5.10 -0.90
C GLU A 41 9.89 6.14 -0.45
N GLN A 42 9.88 7.33 -1.06
CA GLN A 42 8.84 8.33 -0.81
C GLN A 42 7.46 7.85 -1.29
N LEU A 43 7.39 7.24 -2.46
CA LEU A 43 6.15 6.66 -3.00
C LEU A 43 5.68 5.45 -2.19
N LEU A 44 6.62 4.60 -1.75
CA LEU A 44 6.31 3.49 -0.83
C LEU A 44 5.73 4.01 0.50
N SER A 45 6.33 5.07 1.06
CA SER A 45 5.83 5.69 2.28
C SER A 45 4.41 6.26 2.11
N LEU A 46 4.11 6.88 0.95
CA LEU A 46 2.78 7.37 0.62
C LEU A 46 1.75 6.24 0.53
N TRP A 47 2.12 5.12 -0.11
CA TRP A 47 1.28 3.92 -0.18
C TRP A 47 0.95 3.40 1.23
N GLN A 48 1.97 3.17 2.06
CA GLN A 48 1.80 2.62 3.41
C GLN A 48 0.92 3.51 4.29
N GLN A 49 1.14 4.83 4.26
CA GLN A 49 0.31 5.79 5.01
C GLN A 49 -1.16 5.76 4.59
N HIS A 50 -1.43 5.56 3.30
CA HIS A 50 -2.79 5.47 2.77
C HIS A 50 -3.48 4.18 3.24
N ILE A 51 -2.83 3.02 3.09
CA ILE A 51 -3.37 1.73 3.52
C ILE A 51 -3.62 1.72 5.03
N ASP A 52 -2.67 2.20 5.84
CA ASP A 52 -2.83 2.31 7.30
C ASP A 52 -4.03 3.17 7.69
N ARG A 53 -4.29 4.25 6.95
CA ARG A 53 -5.44 5.12 7.19
C ARG A 53 -6.76 4.40 6.87
N GLU A 54 -6.84 3.74 5.72
CA GLU A 54 -8.07 3.08 5.28
C GLU A 54 -8.36 1.84 6.12
N GLN A 55 -7.35 1.05 6.48
CA GLN A 55 -7.51 -0.06 7.42
C GLN A 55 -8.03 0.39 8.79
N ARG A 56 -7.52 1.52 9.32
CA ARG A 56 -8.06 2.11 10.56
C ARG A 56 -9.52 2.53 10.43
N ARG A 57 -9.93 3.07 9.29
CA ARG A 57 -11.33 3.43 9.02
C ARG A 57 -12.24 2.21 8.91
N ILE A 58 -11.72 1.10 8.37
CA ILE A 58 -12.43 -0.18 8.30
C ILE A 58 -12.60 -0.78 9.69
N LEU A 59 -11.54 -0.81 10.51
CA LEU A 59 -11.62 -1.26 11.90
C LEU A 59 -12.57 -0.39 12.74
N ALA A 60 -12.63 0.90 12.47
CA ALA A 60 -13.57 1.82 13.10
C ALA A 60 -15.02 1.67 12.59
N GLY A 61 -15.29 0.77 11.64
CA GLY A 61 -16.62 0.54 11.06
C GLY A 61 -17.14 1.70 10.20
N VAL A 62 -16.28 2.66 9.84
CA VAL A 62 -16.65 3.88 9.10
C VAL A 62 -16.75 3.63 7.60
N ARG A 63 -16.10 2.57 7.10
CA ARG A 63 -16.08 2.16 5.69
C ARG A 63 -15.80 0.67 5.61
N TYR A 64 -16.48 -0.09 4.76
CA TYR A 64 -16.12 -1.49 4.49
C TYR A 64 -15.82 -1.63 2.99
N LEU A 65 -14.60 -2.05 2.66
CA LEU A 65 -14.16 -2.34 1.30
C LEU A 65 -13.24 -3.56 1.27
N ALA A 66 -13.21 -4.22 0.12
CA ALA A 66 -12.23 -5.27 -0.16
C ALA A 66 -10.82 -4.67 -0.33
N GLY A 67 -9.79 -5.45 0.05
CA GLY A 67 -8.37 -5.04 -0.02
C GLY A 67 -7.97 -4.56 -1.40
N ASP A 68 -8.31 -5.30 -2.46
CA ASP A 68 -7.99 -4.96 -3.85
C ASP A 68 -8.52 -3.58 -4.26
N SER A 69 -9.63 -3.12 -3.67
CA SER A 69 -10.17 -1.78 -3.92
C SER A 69 -9.33 -0.68 -3.27
N LEU A 70 -8.77 -0.95 -2.09
CA LEU A 70 -7.82 -0.04 -1.42
C LEU A 70 -6.48 -0.01 -2.17
N ASP A 71 -6.01 -1.16 -2.65
CA ASP A 71 -4.77 -1.25 -3.43
C ASP A 71 -4.90 -0.48 -4.74
N LEU A 72 -6.05 -0.55 -5.41
CA LEU A 72 -6.32 0.25 -6.60
C LEU A 72 -6.38 1.76 -6.30
N GLU A 73 -6.96 2.17 -5.17
CA GLU A 73 -6.97 3.56 -4.72
C GLU A 73 -5.54 4.08 -4.44
N ALA A 74 -4.74 3.28 -3.74
CA ALA A 74 -3.34 3.56 -3.45
C ALA A 74 -2.51 3.65 -4.74
N ALA A 75 -2.72 2.73 -5.69
CA ALA A 75 -2.03 2.73 -6.98
C ALA A 75 -2.31 4.01 -7.78
N ARG A 76 -3.56 4.49 -7.79
CA ARG A 76 -3.92 5.76 -8.46
C ARG A 76 -3.28 6.97 -7.79
N LEU A 77 -3.24 6.99 -6.46
CA LEU A 77 -2.57 8.05 -5.70
C LEU A 77 -1.07 8.11 -5.98
N VAL A 78 -0.42 6.95 -6.09
CA VAL A 78 1.00 6.85 -6.44
C VAL A 78 1.25 7.21 -7.90
N ALA A 79 0.33 6.87 -8.81
CA ALA A 79 0.45 7.17 -10.23
C ALA A 79 0.24 8.65 -10.58
N GLY A 80 -0.64 9.37 -9.88
CA GLY A 80 -0.91 10.79 -10.18
C GLY A 80 0.33 11.71 -10.23
N PRO A 81 1.28 11.58 -9.29
CA PRO A 81 2.58 12.27 -9.36
C PRO A 81 3.46 11.83 -10.55
N LEU A 82 3.41 10.55 -10.95
CA LEU A 82 4.20 10.01 -12.07
C LEU A 82 3.71 10.57 -13.41
N GLU A 83 2.40 10.68 -13.60
CA GLU A 83 1.80 11.26 -14.80
C GLU A 83 2.16 12.74 -14.98
N SER A 84 2.41 13.46 -13.88
CA SER A 84 2.81 14.88 -13.90
C SER A 84 4.26 15.09 -14.35
N THR A 85 5.11 14.06 -14.25
CA THR A 85 6.52 14.12 -14.65
C THR A 85 6.71 13.83 -16.15
N THR A 86 5.75 13.16 -16.79
CA THR A 86 5.79 12.82 -18.22
C THR A 86 5.25 13.93 -19.13
N ARG A 87 4.61 14.97 -18.59
CA ARG A 87 4.09 16.09 -19.38
C ARG A 87 5.03 17.30 -19.27
N LEU A 88 6.07 17.33 -20.11
CA LEU A 88 6.79 18.56 -20.46
C LEU A 88 6.63 18.83 -21.97
N PRO A 89 6.31 20.07 -22.40
CA PRO A 89 6.38 20.49 -23.80
C PRO A 89 7.81 20.64 -24.32
#